data_AF-A0AAW1HSJ6-F1
#
_entry.id   AF-A0AAW1HSJ6-F1
#
_cell.length_a   1.000
_cell.length_b   1.000
_cell.length_c   1.000
_cell.angle_alpha   90.00
_cell.angle_beta   90.00
_cell.angle_gamma   90.00
#
_symmetry.space_group_name_H-M   'P 1'
#
loop_
_entity.id
_entity.type
_entity.pdbx_description
1 polymer ?
#
loop_
_entity_poly.entity_id
_entity_poly.type
_entity_poly.pdbx_seq_one_letter_code
_entity_poly.pdbx_strand_id
1 'polypeptide(L)'
;MQIPYHVVADMSKIIGSFDGDKDTRNAEKWLQAIDSSARLNFWPNNYTLETARAHLRGPATFWFDAKKDIIDSWDSFKIEFRNTYTQIESLSENWDRMRARNQRNPSQ
;
A
#
# COMPACT_ATOMS: atom_id res chain seq x y z
N MET A 1 31.45 -8.45 -25.86
CA MET A 1 30.89 -7.97 -24.58
C MET A 1 29.40 -8.26 -24.60
N GLN A 2 28.95 -9.25 -23.82
CA GLN A 2 27.54 -9.57 -23.72
C GLN A 2 26.99 -8.86 -22.48
N ILE A 3 26.19 -7.82 -22.72
CA ILE A 3 25.37 -7.20 -21.69
C ILE A 3 24.34 -8.25 -21.28
N PRO A 4 24.26 -8.68 -20.01
CA PRO A 4 23.25 -9.61 -19.59
C PRO A 4 21.90 -8.90 -19.71
N TYR A 5 21.02 -9.46 -20.55
CA TYR A 5 19.61 -9.14 -20.54
C TYR A 5 19.06 -9.62 -19.20
N HIS A 6 19.26 -8.81 -18.15
CA HIS A 6 18.32 -8.80 -17.04
C HIS A 6 17.00 -8.50 -17.71
N VAL A 7 16.18 -9.54 -17.82
CA VAL A 7 14.75 -9.44 -17.98
C VAL A 7 14.34 -8.34 -17.02
N VAL A 8 14.18 -7.12 -17.55
CA VAL A 8 13.38 -6.09 -16.92
C VAL A 8 12.02 -6.74 -16.95
N ALA A 9 11.76 -7.54 -15.91
CA ALA A 9 10.48 -8.18 -15.72
C ALA A 9 9.50 -7.02 -15.86
N ASP A 10 8.57 -7.16 -16.78
CA ASP A 10 7.48 -6.23 -16.95
C ASP A 10 6.77 -6.14 -15.60
N MET A 11 7.24 -5.22 -14.74
CA MET A 11 6.86 -5.20 -13.32
C MET A 11 5.40 -4.80 -13.17
N SER A 12 4.78 -4.29 -14.24
CA SER A 12 3.32 -4.15 -14.33
C SER A 12 2.59 -5.49 -14.11
N LYS A 13 3.21 -6.62 -14.50
CA LYS A 13 2.69 -7.98 -14.25
C LYS A 13 2.92 -8.46 -12.81
N ILE A 14 3.74 -7.75 -12.02
CA ILE A 14 4.01 -8.05 -10.61
C ILE A 14 3.03 -7.31 -9.69
N ILE A 15 2.35 -6.26 -10.19
CA ILE A 15 1.34 -5.54 -9.41
C ILE A 15 0.12 -6.45 -9.23
N GLY A 16 -0.01 -7.05 -8.05
CA GLY A 16 -1.18 -7.82 -7.65
C GLY A 16 -2.43 -6.95 -7.51
N SER A 17 -3.58 -7.59 -7.31
CA SER A 17 -4.79 -6.89 -6.87
C SER A 17 -4.72 -6.62 -5.35
N PHE A 18 -5.43 -5.59 -4.88
CA PHE A 18 -5.54 -5.28 -3.45
C PHE A 18 -7.02 -5.19 -3.05
N ASP A 19 -7.46 -6.03 -2.10
CA ASP A 19 -8.86 -6.10 -1.68
C ASP A 19 -9.21 -5.22 -0.46
N GLY A 20 -8.21 -4.82 0.33
CA GLY A 20 -8.39 -3.99 1.52
C GLY A 20 -8.90 -4.70 2.78
N ASP A 21 -9.09 -6.02 2.75
CA ASP A 21 -9.60 -6.81 3.88
C ASP A 21 -8.52 -7.79 4.37
N LYS A 22 -8.11 -8.73 3.52
CA LYS A 22 -7.14 -9.78 3.88
C LYS A 22 -5.69 -9.35 3.69
N ASP A 23 -5.47 -8.33 2.87
CA ASP A 23 -4.14 -7.92 2.41
C ASP A 23 -3.54 -6.71 3.15
N THR A 24 -4.15 -6.26 4.26
CA THR A 24 -3.65 -5.09 5.04
C THR A 24 -2.18 -5.24 5.47
N ARG A 25 -1.74 -6.44 5.84
CA ARG A 25 -0.31 -6.74 6.16
C ARG A 25 0.64 -6.59 4.97
N ASN A 26 0.12 -6.61 3.74
CA ASN A 26 0.88 -6.43 2.51
C ASN A 26 0.62 -5.07 1.86
N ALA A 27 -0.19 -4.20 2.48
CA ALA A 27 -0.60 -2.92 1.91
C ALA A 27 0.60 -2.04 1.51
N GLU A 28 1.60 -1.90 2.39
CA GLU A 28 2.79 -1.11 2.08
C GLU A 28 3.63 -1.75 0.96
N LYS A 29 3.72 -3.09 0.90
CA LYS A 29 4.42 -3.80 -0.17
C LYS A 29 3.73 -3.60 -1.52
N TRP A 30 2.40 -3.67 -1.54
CA TRP A 30 1.62 -3.41 -2.74
C TRP A 30 1.80 -1.97 -3.24
N LEU A 31 1.77 -1.00 -2.32
CA LEU A 31 2.02 0.40 -2.64
C LEU A 31 3.42 0.61 -3.23
N GLN A 32 4.44 -0.01 -2.62
CA GLN A 32 5.82 0.05 -3.10
C GLN A 32 6.02 -0.60 -4.47
N ALA A 33 5.26 -1.66 -4.79
CA ALA A 33 5.32 -2.31 -6.09
C ALA A 33 4.84 -1.37 -7.22
N ILE A 34 3.76 -0.62 -6.98
CA ILE A 34 3.26 0.40 -7.91
C ILE A 34 4.27 1.54 -8.04
N ASP A 35 4.78 2.06 -6.93
CA ASP A 35 5.76 3.16 -6.91
C ASP A 35 7.04 2.79 -7.67
N SER A 36 7.52 1.56 -7.50
CA SER A 36 8.72 1.06 -8.19
C SER A 36 8.46 0.86 -9.68
N SER A 37 7.28 0.33 -10.05
CA SER A 37 6.89 0.18 -11.46
C SER A 37 6.76 1.54 -12.14
N ALA A 38 6.16 2.53 -11.47
CA ALA A 38 6.05 3.89 -11.97
C ALA A 38 7.42 4.53 -12.19
N ARG A 39 8.34 4.40 -11.22
CA ARG A 39 9.71 4.91 -11.34
C ARG A 39 10.48 4.27 -12.49
N LEU A 40 10.41 2.95 -12.63
CA LEU A 40 11.16 2.22 -13.67
C LEU A 40 10.66 2.50 -15.08
N ASN A 41 9.35 2.70 -15.23
CA ASN A 41 8.72 2.93 -16.52
C ASN A 41 8.42 4.42 -16.78
N PHE A 42 8.88 5.31 -15.91
CA PHE A 42 8.65 6.76 -15.99
C PHE A 42 7.17 7.13 -16.16
N TRP A 43 6.28 6.45 -15.43
CA TRP A 43 4.86 6.72 -15.50
C TRP A 43 4.52 8.10 -14.92
N PRO A 44 3.69 8.89 -15.60
CA PRO A 44 3.19 10.13 -15.05
C PRO A 44 2.20 9.85 -13.89
N ASN A 45 2.08 10.79 -12.95
CA ASN A 45 1.29 10.62 -11.73
C ASN A 45 -0.17 10.19 -11.98
N ASN A 46 -0.81 10.72 -13.03
CA ASN A 46 -2.17 10.34 -13.41
C ASN A 46 -2.26 8.87 -13.87
N TYR A 47 -1.29 8.40 -14.66
CA TYR A 47 -1.25 7.01 -15.09
C TYR A 47 -1.01 6.06 -13.91
N THR A 48 -0.13 6.45 -12.98
CA THR A 48 0.13 5.68 -11.76
C THR A 48 -1.12 5.56 -10.89
N LEU A 49 -1.85 6.67 -10.72
CA LEU A 49 -3.11 6.68 -9.97
C LEU A 49 -4.17 5.77 -10.61
N GLU A 50 -4.38 5.90 -11.92
CA GLU A 50 -5.34 5.04 -12.63
C GLU A 50 -4.92 3.56 -12.61
N THR A 51 -3.62 3.27 -12.67
CA THR A 51 -3.10 1.91 -12.50
C THR A 51 -3.42 1.36 -11.11
N ALA A 52 -3.18 2.14 -10.05
CA ALA A 52 -3.50 1.74 -8.69
C ALA A 52 -5.01 1.46 -8.54
N ARG A 53 -5.85 2.37 -9.02
CA ARG A 53 -7.31 2.24 -9.03
C ARG A 53 -7.75 0.97 -9.78
N ALA A 54 -7.17 0.69 -10.94
CA ALA A 54 -7.50 -0.48 -11.75
C ALA A 54 -7.11 -1.81 -11.08
N HIS A 55 -6.24 -1.79 -10.06
CA HIS A 55 -5.83 -2.96 -9.28
C HIS A 55 -6.55 -3.09 -7.93
N LEU A 56 -7.39 -2.12 -7.54
CA LEU A 56 -8.25 -2.25 -6.36
C LEU A 56 -9.40 -3.22 -6.63
N ARG A 57 -9.73 -4.04 -5.64
CA ARG A 57 -10.86 -4.97 -5.69
C ARG A 57 -11.68 -4.88 -4.41
N GLY A 58 -12.93 -5.34 -4.47
CA GLY A 58 -13.77 -5.52 -3.28
C GLY A 58 -13.87 -4.25 -2.42
N PRO A 59 -13.71 -4.36 -1.08
CA PRO A 59 -13.76 -3.24 -0.15
C PRO A 59 -12.87 -2.04 -0.53
N ALA A 60 -11.68 -2.28 -1.07
CA ALA A 60 -10.76 -1.21 -1.45
C ALA A 60 -11.29 -0.35 -2.61
N THR A 61 -12.10 -0.90 -3.51
CA THR A 61 -12.74 -0.12 -4.57
C THR A 61 -13.73 0.88 -3.98
N PHE A 62 -14.58 0.45 -3.04
CA PHE A 62 -15.55 1.33 -2.37
C PHE A 62 -14.87 2.42 -1.53
N TRP A 63 -13.75 2.08 -0.87
CA TRP A 63 -12.94 3.05 -0.15
C TRP A 63 -12.42 4.17 -1.07
N PHE A 64 -11.89 3.81 -2.24
CA PHE A 64 -11.39 4.79 -3.20
C PHE A 64 -12.53 5.70 -3.69
N ASP A 65 -13.68 5.12 -4.04
CA ASP A 65 -14.85 5.89 -4.49
C ASP A 65 -15.35 6.87 -3.42
N ALA A 66 -15.32 6.47 -2.14
CA ALA A 66 -15.67 7.34 -1.01
C ALA A 66 -14.67 8.49 -0.79
N LYS A 67 -13.46 8.38 -1.34
CA LYS A 67 -12.35 9.34 -1.18
C LYS A 67 -12.02 10.10 -2.47
N LYS A 68 -12.79 9.91 -3.55
CA LYS A 68 -12.51 10.47 -4.89
C LYS A 68 -12.35 12.00 -4.93
N ASP A 69 -13.03 12.72 -4.02
CA ASP A 69 -12.96 14.19 -3.94
C ASP A 69 -11.69 14.68 -3.24
N ILE A 70 -10.98 13.78 -2.55
CA ILE A 70 -9.72 14.04 -1.82
C ILE A 70 -8.52 13.47 -2.60
N ILE A 71 -8.71 12.32 -3.27
CA ILE A 71 -7.67 11.63 -4.03
C ILE A 71 -7.69 12.12 -5.48
N ASP A 72 -6.93 13.18 -5.73
CA ASP A 72 -6.73 13.81 -7.04
C ASP A 72 -5.36 13.50 -7.70
N SER A 73 -4.47 12.84 -6.97
CA SER A 73 -3.10 12.60 -7.38
C SER A 73 -2.55 11.31 -6.75
N TRP A 74 -1.43 10.84 -7.29
CA TRP A 74 -0.74 9.69 -6.71
C TRP A 74 -0.27 9.94 -5.27
N ASP A 75 0.10 11.19 -4.95
CA ASP A 75 0.53 11.56 -3.61
C ASP A 75 -0.63 11.59 -2.61
N SER A 76 -1.78 12.17 -2.96
CA SER A 76 -2.98 12.13 -2.12
C SER A 76 -3.50 10.70 -1.93
N PHE A 77 -3.42 9.85 -2.97
CA PHE A 77 -3.69 8.42 -2.84
C PHE A 77 -2.79 7.74 -1.80
N LYS A 78 -1.47 7.92 -1.89
CA LYS A 78 -0.51 7.32 -0.94
C LYS A 78 -0.80 7.70 0.51
N ILE A 79 -1.16 8.97 0.76
CA ILE A 79 -1.49 9.47 2.10
C ILE A 79 -2.74 8.76 2.63
N GLU A 80 -3.85 8.81 1.89
CA GLU A 80 -5.12 8.22 2.33
C GLU A 80 -5.04 6.70 2.45
N PHE A 81 -4.32 6.06 1.52
CA PHE A 81 -4.12 4.61 1.51
C PHE A 81 -3.38 4.16 2.77
N ARG A 82 -2.29 4.84 3.14
CA ARG A 82 -1.54 4.54 4.37
C ARG A 82 -2.36 4.79 5.62
N ASN A 83 -3.08 5.91 5.67
CA ASN A 83 -3.97 6.23 6.79
C ASN A 83 -5.01 5.13 7.03
N THR A 84 -5.49 4.50 5.97
CA THR A 84 -6.54 3.48 6.05
C THR A 84 -5.99 2.08 6.29
N TYR A 85 -4.97 1.66 5.54
CA TYR A 85 -4.58 0.25 5.44
C TYR A 85 -3.24 -0.09 6.09
N THR A 86 -2.39 0.90 6.40
CA THR A 86 -1.08 0.64 7.03
C THR A 86 -1.02 1.05 8.50
N GLN A 87 -1.99 1.83 9.00
CA GLN A 87 -2.01 2.23 10.42
C GLN A 87 -2.52 1.16 11.39
N ILE A 88 -3.16 0.08 10.90
CA ILE A 88 -3.77 -0.95 11.75
C ILE A 88 -2.72 -1.79 12.49
N GLU A 89 -1.52 -1.99 11.92
CA GLU A 89 -0.39 -2.59 12.64
C GLU A 89 -0.01 -1.72 13.84
N SER A 90 0.00 -0.39 13.71
CA SER A 90 0.33 0.50 14.83
C SER A 90 -0.68 0.42 15.96
N LEU A 91 -1.99 0.28 15.68
CA LEU A 91 -2.98 0.19 16.76
C LEU A 91 -2.87 -1.16 17.48
N SER A 92 -2.87 -2.29 16.77
CA SER A 92 -2.80 -3.61 17.44
C SER A 92 -1.46 -3.82 18.16
N GLU A 93 -0.33 -3.41 17.56
CA GLU A 93 0.98 -3.47 18.21
C GLU A 93 1.09 -2.48 19.37
N ASN A 94 0.44 -1.32 19.30
CA ASN A 94 0.42 -0.36 20.41
C ASN A 94 -0.46 -0.88 21.55
N TRP A 95 -1.59 -1.55 21.26
CA TRP A 95 -2.40 -2.26 22.26
C TRP A 95 -1.62 -3.40 22.91
N ASP A 96 -0.90 -4.22 22.14
CA ASP A 96 -0.06 -5.30 22.67
C ASP A 96 1.13 -4.76 23.48
N ARG A 97 1.78 -3.68 23.01
CA ARG A 97 2.82 -2.97 23.77
C ARG A 97 2.29 -2.35 25.06
N MET A 98 1.07 -1.79 25.06
CA MET A 98 0.42 -1.25 26.25
C MET A 98 0.10 -2.36 27.27
N ARG A 99 -0.40 -3.52 26.81
CA ARG A 99 -0.61 -4.70 27.67
C ARG A 99 0.69 -5.24 28.25
N ALA A 100 1.75 -5.33 27.45
CA ALA A 100 3.07 -5.79 27.89
C ALA A 100 3.70 -4.83 28.93
N ARG A 101 3.42 -3.53 28.87
CA ARG A 101 3.84 -2.54 29.88
C ARG A 101 3.08 -2.70 31.20
N ASN A 102 1.78 -2.93 31.16
CA ASN A 102 0.98 -3.14 32.38
C ASN A 102 1.22 -4.49 33.07
N GLN A 103 1.75 -5.49 32.36
CA GLN A 103 2.09 -6.80 32.95
C GLN A 103 3.50 -6.85 33.56
N ARG A 104 4.36 -5.85 33.28
CA ARG A 104 5.73 -5.77 33.82
C ARG A 104 5.85 -5.02 35.15
N ASN A 105 4.75 -4.51 35.67
CA ASN A 105 4.69 -3.94 37.01
C ASN A 105 3.60 -4.62 37.87
N PRO A 106 3.70 -5.93 38.16
CA PRO A 106 3.11 -6.45 39.37
C PRO A 106 3.95 -5.91 40.53
N SER A 107 3.31 -5.08 41.34
CA SER A 107 3.78 -4.54 42.61
C SER A 107 4.79 -5.45 43.32
N GLN A 108 6.01 -4.94 43.51
CA GLN A 108 6.89 -5.30 44.62
C GLN A 108 7.28 -4.02 45.35
#